data_AF-A0A4R4X0V8-F1
#
_entry.id   AF-A0A4R4X0V8-F1
#
_cell.length_a   1.000
_cell.length_b   1.000
_cell.length_c   1.000
_cell.angle_alpha   90.00
_cell.angle_beta   90.00
_cell.angle_gamma   90.00
#
_symmetry.space_group_name_H-M   'P 1'
#
loop_
_entity.id
_entity.type
_entity.pdbx_description
1 polymer ?
#
loop_
_entity_poly.entity_id
_entity_poly.type
_entity_poly.pdbx_seq_one_letter_code
_entity_poly.pdbx_strand_id
1 'polypeptide(L)' 'MLLPKGCWGVRIVAEDGVKELRATAHPVRLRMLSLLTGTAMSAAEVARELGLTHANASYHLRILLESGTVVEAGEE' A
#
# COMPACT_ATOMS: atom_id res chain seq x y z
N MET A 1 -29.35 -28.60 22.95
CA MET A 1 -27.91 -28.31 22.75
C MET A 1 -27.83 -26.98 22.01
N LEU A 2 -27.46 -25.90 22.70
CA LEU A 2 -27.56 -24.51 22.21
C LEU A 2 -26.16 -24.06 21.78
N LEU A 3 -25.98 -23.64 20.52
CA LEU A 3 -24.76 -22.97 20.10
C LEU A 3 -24.70 -21.56 20.75
N PRO A 4 -23.56 -21.12 21.29
CA PRO A 4 -23.46 -19.82 21.94
C PRO A 4 -23.58 -18.69 20.92
N LYS A 5 -24.41 -17.69 21.24
CA LYS A 5 -24.55 -16.47 20.42
C LYS A 5 -23.27 -15.65 20.52
N GLY A 6 -22.60 -15.43 19.40
CA GLY A 6 -21.80 -14.20 19.20
C GLY A 6 -20.26 -14.30 19.21
N CYS A 7 -19.64 -15.48 19.09
CA CYS A 7 -18.18 -15.55 18.93
C CYS A 7 -17.80 -16.09 17.55
N TRP A 8 -17.76 -15.22 16.54
CA TRP A 8 -17.15 -15.54 15.24
C TRP A 8 -15.64 -15.44 15.41
N GLY A 9 -15.03 -16.42 16.06
CA GLY A 9 -13.57 -16.52 16.16
C GLY A 9 -12.98 -16.78 14.77
N VAL A 10 -12.83 -15.73 13.97
CA VAL A 10 -12.30 -15.81 12.60
C VAL A 10 -10.92 -15.18 12.58
N ARG A 11 -9.97 -15.90 11.99
CA ARG A 11 -8.62 -15.41 11.69
C ARG A 11 -8.42 -15.45 10.18
N ILE A 12 -7.73 -14.45 9.65
CA ILE A 12 -7.26 -14.47 8.26
C ILE A 12 -6.21 -15.58 8.13
N VAL A 13 -6.41 -16.50 7.18
CA VAL A 13 -5.53 -17.65 6.90
C VAL A 13 -4.65 -17.47 5.65
N ALA A 14 -4.77 -16.33 4.96
CA ALA A 14 -3.98 -16.04 3.75
C ALA A 14 -2.71 -15.25 4.11
N GLU A 15 -1.56 -15.78 3.72
CA GLU A 15 -0.23 -15.24 4.07
C GLU A 15 0.19 -14.10 3.10
N ASP A 16 0.14 -14.32 1.77
CA ASP A 16 0.72 -13.36 0.80
C ASP A 16 -0.27 -12.31 0.27
N GLY A 17 -1.42 -12.73 -0.27
CA GLY A 17 -2.38 -11.80 -0.91
C GLY A 17 -3.00 -10.77 0.04
N VAL A 18 -2.97 -11.03 1.36
CA VAL A 18 -3.46 -10.07 2.37
C VAL A 18 -2.49 -8.89 2.52
N LYS A 19 -1.20 -9.09 2.29
CA LYS A 19 -0.20 -8.02 2.35
C LYS A 19 -0.43 -7.00 1.22
N GLU A 20 -0.66 -7.48 0.01
CA GLU A 20 -1.02 -6.67 -1.16
C GLU A 20 -2.35 -5.95 -0.95
N LEU A 21 -3.38 -6.65 -0.45
CA LEU A 21 -4.67 -6.02 -0.13
C LEU A 21 -4.52 -4.90 0.92
N ARG A 22 -3.72 -5.12 1.97
CA ARG A 22 -3.45 -4.09 2.98
C ARG A 22 -2.65 -2.93 2.39
N ALA A 23 -1.67 -3.20 1.54
CA ALA A 23 -0.91 -2.17 0.85
C ALA A 23 -1.82 -1.31 -0.02
N THR A 24 -2.74 -1.89 -0.78
CA THR A 24 -3.65 -1.10 -1.62
C THR A 24 -4.82 -0.47 -0.86
N ALA A 25 -5.17 -0.94 0.35
CA ALA A 25 -6.32 -0.41 1.09
C ALA A 25 -6.19 1.04 1.63
N HIS A 26 -4.99 1.63 1.65
CA HIS A 26 -4.81 2.99 2.16
C HIS A 26 -5.00 4.04 1.05
N PRO A 27 -5.84 5.07 1.26
CA PRO A 27 -6.23 6.01 0.20
C PRO A 27 -5.04 6.76 -0.40
N VAL A 28 -4.04 7.13 0.41
CA VAL A 28 -2.82 7.79 -0.11
C VAL A 28 -2.06 6.87 -1.08
N ARG A 29 -1.99 5.57 -0.78
CA ARG A 29 -1.24 4.63 -1.63
C ARG A 29 -1.98 4.36 -2.94
N LEU A 30 -3.31 4.31 -2.94
CA LEU A 30 -4.08 4.28 -4.19
C LEU A 30 -3.81 5.51 -5.06
N ARG A 31 -3.77 6.71 -4.46
CA ARG A 31 -3.42 7.94 -5.20
C ARG A 31 -2.01 7.90 -5.76
N MET A 32 -1.04 7.38 -4.99
CA MET A 32 0.33 7.17 -5.47
C MET A 32 0.38 6.20 -6.65
N LEU A 33 -0.33 5.06 -6.57
CA LEU A 33 -0.41 4.11 -7.67
C LEU A 33 -1.02 4.73 -8.93
N SER A 34 -2.05 5.55 -8.77
CA SER A 34 -2.64 6.32 -9.89
C SER A 34 -1.62 7.26 -10.55
N LEU A 35 -0.78 7.97 -9.77
CA LEU A 35 0.28 8.81 -10.33
C LEU A 35 1.37 7.99 -11.04
N LEU A 36 1.87 6.94 -10.36
CA LEU A 36 2.98 6.12 -10.84
C LEU A 36 2.62 5.24 -12.04
N THR A 37 1.32 5.06 -12.32
CA THR A 37 0.86 4.41 -13.56
C THR A 37 1.27 5.21 -14.81
N GLY A 38 1.35 6.54 -14.69
CA GLY A 38 1.67 7.42 -15.82
C GLY A 38 3.17 7.61 -16.05
N THR A 39 3.97 7.66 -14.98
CA THR A 39 5.43 7.84 -15.05
C THR A 39 6.11 7.40 -13.76
N ALA A 40 7.35 6.94 -13.85
CA ALA A 40 8.20 6.79 -12.68
C ALA A 40 8.44 8.16 -12.03
N MET A 41 8.41 8.21 -10.70
CA MET A 41 8.61 9.42 -9.91
C MET A 41 9.41 9.09 -8.65
N SER A 42 10.28 10.00 -8.25
CA SER A 42 10.94 9.99 -6.95
C SER A 42 9.96 10.29 -5.81
N ALA A 43 10.32 9.96 -4.57
CA ALA A 43 9.53 10.28 -3.39
C ALA A 43 9.30 11.79 -3.23
N ALA A 44 10.27 12.61 -3.62
CA ALA A 44 10.16 14.07 -3.59
C ALA A 44 9.12 14.59 -4.59
N GLU A 45 9.08 14.02 -5.80
CA GLU A 45 8.09 14.38 -6.82
C GLU A 45 6.68 13.97 -6.39
N VAL A 46 6.51 12.74 -5.89
CA VAL A 46 5.22 12.27 -5.35
C VAL A 46 4.75 13.15 -4.20
N ALA A 47 5.64 13.55 -3.30
CA ALA A 47 5.31 14.44 -2.19
C ALA A 47 4.79 15.80 -2.68
N ARG A 48 5.46 16.40 -3.66
CA ARG A 48 5.02 17.67 -4.27
C ARG A 48 3.66 17.53 -4.94
N GLU A 49 3.47 16.48 -5.75
CA GLU A 49 2.24 16.27 -6.52
C GLU A 49 1.01 16.00 -5.63
N LEU A 50 1.20 15.27 -4.53
CA LEU A 50 0.11 14.92 -3.62
C LEU A 50 -0.07 15.89 -2.45
N GLY A 51 0.77 16.91 -2.31
CA GLY A 51 0.76 17.85 -1.18
C GLY A 51 1.11 17.19 0.16
N LEU A 52 2.06 16.24 0.14
CA LEU A 52 2.52 15.50 1.31
C LEU A 52 3.91 15.98 1.75
N THR A 53 4.29 15.63 2.99
CA THR A 53 5.70 15.73 3.38
C THR A 53 6.51 14.63 2.70
N HIS A 54 7.79 14.90 2.42
CA HIS A 54 8.70 13.90 1.85
C HIS A 54 8.75 12.62 2.71
N ALA A 55 8.84 12.76 4.05
CA ALA A 55 8.85 11.63 4.97
C ALA A 55 7.58 10.77 4.88
N ASN A 56 6.40 11.39 4.73
CA ASN A 56 5.13 10.69 4.55
C ASN A 56 5.10 9.95 3.21
N ALA A 57 5.54 10.61 2.13
CA ALA A 57 5.63 9.99 0.81
C ALA A 57 6.56 8.77 0.81
N SER A 58 7.79 8.91 1.33
CA SER A 58 8.75 7.82 1.44
C SER A 58 8.26 6.67 2.31
N TYR A 59 7.51 6.96 3.38
CA TYR A 59 6.90 5.93 4.21
C TYR A 59 5.93 5.05 3.42
N HIS A 60 5.03 5.68 2.65
CA HIS A 60 4.04 4.96 1.87
C HIS A 60 4.63 4.20 0.67
N LEU A 61 5.62 4.78 -0.01
CA LEU A 61 6.33 4.11 -1.11
C LEU A 61 7.07 2.86 -0.64
N ARG A 62 7.68 2.90 0.55
CA ARG A 62 8.31 1.70 1.13
C ARG A 62 7.32 0.57 1.37
N ILE A 63 6.12 0.88 1.87
CA ILE A 63 5.07 -0.14 2.07
C ILE A 63 4.67 -0.77 0.72
N LEU A 64 4.55 0.06 -0.33
CA LEU A 64 4.25 -0.45 -1.68
C LEU A 64 5.38 -1.35 -2.20
N LEU A 65 6.64 -0.95 -2.03
CA LEU A 65 7.82 -1.74 -2.40
C LEU A 65 7.86 -3.08 -1.64
N GLU A 66 7.72 -3.04 -0.31
CA GLU A 66 7.72 -4.23 0.54
C GLU A 66 6.58 -5.20 0.20
N SER A 67 5.45 -4.69 -0.30
CA SER A 67 4.32 -5.50 -0.77
C SER A 67 4.48 -6.04 -2.19
N GLY A 68 5.50 -5.62 -2.94
CA GLY A 68 5.68 -5.99 -4.34
C GLY A 68 4.72 -5.31 -5.31
N THR A 69 3.93 -4.33 -4.86
CA THR A 69 2.95 -3.62 -5.73
C THR A 69 3.65 -2.61 -6.66
N VAL A 70 4.84 -2.13 -6.28
CA VAL A 70 5.71 -1.29 -7.12
C VAL A 70 7.13 -1.80 -7.04
N VAL A 71 7.96 -1.42 -8.02
CA VAL A 71 9.40 -1.68 -8.05
C VAL A 71 10.14 -0.37 -8.21
N GLU A 72 11.42 -0.34 -7.83
CA GLU A 72 12.28 0.79 -8.17
C GLU A 72 12.43 0.86 -9.69
N ALA A 73 12.25 2.06 -10.25
CA ALA A 73 12.59 2.29 -11.65
C ALA A 73 14.11 2.13 -11.75
N GLY A 74 14.57 1.15 -12.53
CA GLY A 74 16.00 0.93 -12.75
C GLY A 74 16.68 2.19 -13.30
N GLU A 75 17.99 2.31 -13.07
CA GLU A 75 18.82 3.27 -13.78
C GLU A 75 18.91 2.81 -15.25
N GLU A 76 18.40 3.62 -16.17
CA GLU A 76 18.64 3.45 -17.61
C GLU A 76 19.99 4.08 -18.00
#